data_AF-A0A0L0VN11-F1
#
_entry.id   AF-A0A0L0VN11-F1
#
_cell.length_a   1.000
_cell.length_b   1.000
_cell.length_c   1.000
_cell.angle_alpha   90.00
_cell.angle_beta   90.00
_cell.angle_gamma   90.00
#
_symmetry.space_group_name_H-M   'P 1'
#
loop_
_entity.id
_entity.type
_entity.pdbx_description
1 polymer ?
#
loop_
_entity_poly.entity_id
_entity_poly.type
_entity_poly.pdbx_seq_one_letter_code
_entity_poly.pdbx_strand_id
1 'polypeptide(L)'
;MATEGYAAYDCTISQPVLVQTVVLCFLADSPMHAEITNTPNPGNALNPCRRCTLSVETRASMKSVLYSLRFLQLDISGRETPNPARSWVKTKNDTYQLFDITMAVHITRFNQFSLVYGVKDTINTRFITESWTNPLLKEKMEALDEHYPVWLYNPIMKLEGFNGVLDTPVELLHVVLLGFVKYLARGDISKLSDTNKSILIARLEAFDSSNLNVGSMKPR
;
A
#
# COMPACT_ATOMS: atom_id res chain seq x y z
N MET A 1 13.33 16.62 -10.49
CA MET A 1 12.24 16.22 -11.41
C MET A 1 12.76 16.41 -12.82
N ALA A 2 12.42 15.53 -13.77
CA ALA A 2 13.05 15.44 -15.08
C ALA A 2 13.14 16.81 -15.76
N THR A 3 14.36 17.30 -16.00
CA THR A 3 14.64 18.61 -16.60
C THR A 3 14.62 18.58 -18.12
N GLU A 4 14.69 17.39 -18.71
CA GLU A 4 14.69 17.17 -20.17
C GLU A 4 13.44 16.36 -20.54
N GLY A 5 12.59 16.95 -21.39
CA GLY A 5 11.42 16.30 -21.96
C GLY A 5 11.55 16.16 -23.48
N TYR A 6 10.56 15.54 -24.12
CA TYR A 6 10.46 15.48 -25.58
C TYR A 6 9.15 16.10 -26.06
N ALA A 7 9.17 16.70 -27.24
CA ALA A 7 7.95 17.23 -27.85
C ALA A 7 7.07 16.08 -28.38
N ALA A 8 5.79 16.10 -28.04
CA ALA A 8 4.77 15.22 -28.60
C ALA A 8 3.56 16.05 -29.04
N TYR A 9 2.67 15.49 -29.86
CA TYR A 9 1.42 16.14 -30.22
C TYR A 9 0.26 15.49 -29.45
N ASP A 10 -0.47 16.27 -28.66
CA ASP A 10 -1.65 15.78 -27.95
C ASP A 10 -2.90 16.00 -28.82
N CYS A 11 -3.52 14.91 -29.24
CA CYS A 11 -4.69 14.93 -30.12
C CYS A 11 -5.97 15.41 -29.43
N THR A 12 -6.07 15.35 -28.10
CA THR A 12 -7.25 15.79 -27.35
C THR A 12 -7.36 17.31 -27.29
N ILE A 13 -6.22 17.99 -27.24
CA ILE A 13 -6.10 19.46 -27.17
C ILE A 13 -5.55 20.07 -28.47
N SER A 14 -5.22 19.24 -29.46
CA SER A 14 -4.76 19.65 -30.81
C SER A 14 -3.54 20.57 -30.81
N GLN A 15 -2.57 20.33 -29.92
CA GLN A 15 -1.39 21.18 -29.77
C GLN A 15 -0.12 20.38 -29.42
N PRO A 16 1.08 20.89 -29.78
CA PRO A 16 2.34 20.33 -29.31
C PRO A 16 2.47 20.49 -27.80
N VAL A 17 2.81 19.41 -27.11
CA VAL A 17 3.06 19.35 -25.66
C VAL A 17 4.47 18.88 -25.38
N LEU A 18 5.08 19.36 -24.30
CA LEU A 18 6.35 18.85 -23.80
C LEU A 18 6.08 17.72 -22.81
N VAL A 19 6.43 16.49 -23.18
CA VAL A 19 6.26 15.32 -22.32
C VAL A 19 7.51 15.16 -21.47
N GLN A 20 7.31 15.24 -20.15
CA GLN A 20 8.32 14.90 -19.14
C GLN A 20 7.81 13.72 -18.33
N THR A 21 8.59 12.64 -18.28
CA THR A 21 8.27 11.47 -17.45
C THR A 21 9.21 11.44 -16.25
N VAL A 22 8.64 11.37 -15.04
CA VAL A 22 9.40 11.05 -13.84
C VAL A 22 9.11 9.59 -13.51
N VAL A 23 10.12 8.74 -13.61
CA VAL A 23 10.00 7.36 -13.15
C VAL A 23 10.13 7.37 -11.63
N LEU A 24 9.04 7.07 -10.94
CA LEU A 24 9.02 6.88 -9.49
C LEU A 24 9.26 5.39 -9.20
N CYS A 25 10.46 5.06 -8.74
CA CYS A 25 10.81 3.71 -8.31
C CYS A 25 10.62 3.57 -6.81
N PHE A 26 9.75 2.64 -6.45
CA PHE A 26 9.28 2.40 -5.11
C PHE A 26 9.67 0.95 -4.73
N LEU A 27 10.35 0.76 -3.59
CA LEU A 27 10.58 -0.55 -2.98
C LEU A 27 9.24 -1.18 -2.61
N ALA A 28 8.77 -2.17 -3.36
CA ALA A 28 7.41 -2.71 -3.19
C ALA A 28 7.18 -3.57 -1.91
N ASP A 29 7.87 -3.27 -0.81
CA ASP A 29 7.65 -3.86 0.50
C ASP A 29 6.43 -3.25 1.22
N SER A 30 5.97 -3.89 2.29
CA SER A 30 4.76 -3.43 3.01
C SER A 30 4.89 -2.03 3.61
N PRO A 31 6.01 -1.65 4.26
CA PRO A 31 6.17 -0.31 4.81
C PRO A 31 6.09 0.80 3.76
N MET A 32 6.83 0.66 2.65
CA MET A 32 6.88 1.73 1.67
C MET A 32 5.60 1.76 0.82
N HIS A 33 4.95 0.62 0.58
CA HIS A 33 3.61 0.62 -0.01
C HIS A 33 2.57 1.34 0.89
N ALA A 34 2.64 1.13 2.21
CA ALA A 34 1.76 1.80 3.17
C ALA A 34 1.97 3.33 3.15
N GLU A 35 3.23 3.78 3.13
CA GLU A 35 3.60 5.20 3.00
C GLU A 35 3.07 5.84 1.71
N ILE A 36 3.31 5.23 0.54
CA ILE A 36 2.88 5.79 -0.76
C ILE A 36 1.35 5.83 -0.89
N THR A 37 0.63 4.91 -0.24
CA THR A 37 -0.83 4.85 -0.34
C THR A 37 -1.55 5.58 0.79
N ASN A 38 -0.83 6.27 1.68
CA ASN A 38 -1.37 6.85 2.90
C ASN A 38 -2.20 5.85 3.72
N THR A 39 -1.80 4.58 3.74
CA THR A 39 -2.46 3.54 4.54
C THR A 39 -1.60 3.14 5.72
N PRO A 40 -2.19 2.68 6.84
CA PRO A 40 -1.40 2.17 7.94
C PRO A 40 -0.77 0.82 7.58
N ASN A 41 0.44 0.57 8.07
CA ASN A 41 1.13 -0.71 7.83
C ASN A 41 0.29 -1.88 8.38
N PRO A 42 -0.12 -2.86 7.53
CA PRO A 42 -1.10 -3.88 7.86
C PRO A 42 -0.84 -4.64 9.16
N GLY A 43 0.44 -4.97 9.44
CA GLY A 43 0.80 -5.82 10.59
C GLY A 43 0.51 -5.22 11.97
N ASN A 44 0.31 -3.90 12.04
CA ASN A 44 0.05 -3.17 13.29
C ASN A 44 -1.15 -2.23 13.22
N ALA A 45 -2.02 -2.39 12.22
CA ALA A 45 -3.13 -1.49 11.96
C ALA A 45 -4.48 -2.05 12.41
N LEU A 46 -5.37 -1.17 12.89
CA LEU A 46 -6.79 -1.49 13.04
C LEU A 46 -7.53 -1.55 11.70
N ASN A 47 -6.96 -0.97 10.65
CA ASN A 47 -7.45 -1.02 9.28
C ASN A 47 -6.39 -1.69 8.39
N PRO A 48 -6.25 -3.02 8.45
CA PRO A 48 -5.14 -3.72 7.83
C PRO A 48 -5.22 -3.79 6.31
N CYS A 49 -6.41 -3.61 5.72
CA CYS A 49 -6.60 -3.73 4.29
C CYS A 49 -6.55 -2.35 3.61
N ARG A 50 -5.72 -2.21 2.58
CA ARG A 50 -5.71 -1.01 1.73
C ARG A 50 -6.81 -1.01 0.67
N ARG A 51 -7.35 -2.18 0.31
CA ARG A 51 -8.35 -2.32 -0.77
C ARG A 51 -9.78 -2.14 -0.27
N CYS A 52 -10.08 -2.61 0.93
CA CYS A 52 -11.42 -2.57 1.49
C CYS A 52 -11.44 -1.87 2.84
N THR A 53 -12.64 -1.60 3.35
CA THR A 53 -12.86 -0.95 4.64
C THR A 53 -12.82 -1.94 5.81
N LEU A 54 -12.18 -3.10 5.65
CA LEU A 54 -12.03 -4.07 6.73
C LEU A 54 -11.26 -3.42 7.88
N SER A 55 -11.89 -3.42 9.05
CA SER A 55 -11.34 -2.84 10.26
C SER A 55 -11.70 -3.66 11.49
N VAL A 56 -10.97 -3.41 12.57
CA VAL A 56 -11.17 -4.01 13.88
C VAL A 56 -11.10 -2.94 14.95
N GLU A 57 -11.85 -3.11 16.04
CA GLU A 57 -11.78 -2.20 17.19
C GLU A 57 -10.46 -2.37 17.95
N THR A 58 -10.02 -3.62 18.10
CA THR A 58 -8.78 -3.97 18.80
C THR A 58 -7.99 -5.00 18.01
N ARG A 59 -6.66 -4.92 18.09
CA ARG A 59 -5.76 -5.90 17.44
C ARG A 59 -5.98 -7.34 17.91
N ALA A 60 -6.46 -7.53 19.14
CA ALA A 60 -6.75 -8.86 19.66
C ALA A 60 -7.83 -9.59 18.84
N SER A 61 -8.82 -8.84 18.33
CA SER A 61 -9.91 -9.41 17.52
C SER A 61 -9.46 -9.98 16.17
N MET A 62 -8.26 -9.61 15.68
CA MET A 62 -7.68 -10.18 14.45
C MET A 62 -7.36 -11.67 14.56
N LYS A 63 -7.33 -12.21 15.78
CA LYS A 63 -7.15 -13.66 16.04
C LYS A 63 -8.46 -14.44 16.00
N SER A 64 -9.60 -13.77 15.86
CA SER A 64 -10.91 -14.42 15.86
C SER A 64 -11.19 -15.07 14.50
N VAL A 65 -11.94 -16.18 14.54
CA VAL A 65 -12.44 -16.85 13.33
C VAL A 65 -13.30 -15.88 12.50
N LEU A 66 -14.11 -15.05 13.15
CA LEU A 66 -14.94 -14.06 12.46
C LEU A 66 -14.10 -13.07 11.66
N TYR A 67 -12.99 -12.58 12.22
CA TYR A 67 -12.06 -11.73 11.48
C TYR A 67 -11.44 -12.47 10.30
N SER A 68 -11.00 -13.73 10.48
CA SER A 68 -10.44 -14.53 9.39
C SER A 68 -11.44 -14.73 8.25
N LEU A 69 -12.71 -15.02 8.57
CA LEU A 69 -13.77 -15.13 7.57
C LEU A 69 -13.98 -13.81 6.83
N ARG A 70 -14.12 -12.69 7.54
CA ARG A 70 -14.26 -11.36 6.90
C ARG A 70 -13.03 -10.98 6.08
N PHE A 71 -11.83 -11.31 6.53
CA PHE A 71 -10.59 -11.10 5.78
C PHE A 71 -10.60 -11.86 4.45
N LEU A 72 -11.09 -13.11 4.48
CA LEU A 72 -11.30 -13.94 3.29
C LEU A 72 -12.55 -13.54 2.49
N GLN A 73 -13.28 -12.51 2.92
CA GLN A 73 -14.54 -12.07 2.32
C GLN A 73 -15.60 -13.18 2.29
N LEU A 74 -15.72 -13.89 3.41
CA LEU A 74 -16.68 -14.97 3.62
C LEU A 74 -17.61 -14.66 4.80
N ASP A 75 -18.84 -15.16 4.74
CA ASP A 75 -19.75 -15.23 5.88
C ASP A 75 -19.45 -16.45 6.78
N ILE A 76 -20.22 -16.58 7.87
CA ILE A 76 -20.11 -17.70 8.81
C ILE A 76 -20.45 -19.07 8.20
N SER A 77 -21.12 -19.08 7.05
CA SER A 77 -21.48 -20.28 6.29
C SER A 77 -20.49 -20.58 5.16
N GLY A 78 -19.43 -19.77 5.01
CA GLY A 78 -18.43 -19.90 3.96
C GLY A 78 -18.88 -19.39 2.59
N ARG A 79 -19.96 -18.61 2.51
CA ARG A 79 -20.40 -17.96 1.27
C ARG A 79 -19.67 -16.64 1.07
N GLU A 80 -19.40 -16.29 -0.18
CA GLU A 80 -18.75 -15.03 -0.52
C GLU A 80 -19.57 -13.83 -0.04
N THR A 81 -18.92 -12.94 0.68
CA THR A 81 -19.46 -11.69 1.19
C THR A 81 -18.35 -10.63 1.15
N PRO A 82 -18.21 -9.92 0.02
CA PRO A 82 -17.18 -8.91 -0.16
C PRO A 82 -17.26 -7.79 0.87
N ASN A 83 -16.10 -7.38 1.38
CA ASN A 83 -16.01 -6.16 2.18
C ASN A 83 -16.19 -4.94 1.27
N PRO A 84 -16.80 -3.84 1.76
CA PRO A 84 -16.90 -2.61 0.99
C PRO A 84 -15.53 -2.13 0.52
N ALA A 85 -15.41 -1.78 -0.76
CA ALA A 85 -14.17 -1.25 -1.31
C ALA A 85 -13.85 0.12 -0.73
N ARG A 86 -12.55 0.40 -0.52
CA ARG A 86 -12.08 1.77 -0.30
C ARG A 86 -12.20 2.55 -1.59
N SER A 87 -12.32 3.87 -1.45
CA SER A 87 -12.28 4.79 -2.57
C SER A 87 -11.01 5.63 -2.47
N TRP A 88 -10.22 5.66 -3.54
CA TRP A 88 -9.03 6.50 -3.58
C TRP A 88 -9.37 7.99 -3.46
N VAL A 89 -10.49 8.41 -4.06
CA VAL A 89 -11.01 9.78 -3.91
C VAL A 89 -11.33 10.07 -2.45
N LYS A 90 -11.95 9.12 -1.73
CA LYS A 90 -12.19 9.26 -0.30
C LYS A 90 -10.88 9.34 0.49
N THR A 91 -9.90 8.48 0.21
CA THR A 91 -8.58 8.52 0.86
C THR A 91 -7.89 9.87 0.67
N LYS A 92 -7.97 10.49 -0.51
CA LYS A 92 -7.45 11.84 -0.76
C LYS A 92 -8.15 12.88 0.11
N ASN A 93 -9.48 12.88 0.11
CA ASN A 93 -10.27 13.83 0.90
C ASN A 93 -10.01 13.68 2.41
N ASP A 94 -9.98 12.43 2.91
CA ASP A 94 -9.67 12.13 4.31
C ASP A 94 -8.24 12.58 4.67
N THR A 95 -7.27 12.42 3.76
CA THR A 95 -5.89 12.90 3.93
C THR A 95 -5.85 14.42 4.10
N TYR A 96 -6.54 15.17 3.24
CA TYR A 96 -6.58 16.63 3.31
C TYR A 96 -7.27 17.12 4.59
N GLN A 97 -8.39 16.50 4.96
CA GLN A 97 -9.06 16.81 6.24
C GLN A 97 -8.14 16.55 7.44
N LEU A 98 -7.37 15.46 7.44
CA LEU A 98 -6.41 15.18 8.52
C LEU A 98 -5.29 16.22 8.57
N PHE A 99 -4.81 16.68 7.42
CA PHE A 99 -3.83 17.76 7.35
C PHE A 99 -4.38 19.05 7.98
N ASP A 100 -5.59 19.46 7.59
CA ASP A 100 -6.23 20.67 8.11
C ASP A 100 -6.45 20.59 9.64
N ILE A 101 -6.88 19.43 10.16
CA ILE A 101 -7.03 19.18 11.61
C ILE A 101 -5.67 19.32 12.34
N THR A 102 -4.59 18.87 11.70
CA THR A 102 -3.24 18.94 12.27
C THR A 102 -2.73 20.38 12.31
N MET A 103 -2.97 21.15 11.24
CA MET A 103 -2.62 22.58 11.19
C MET A 103 -3.39 23.41 12.23
N ALA A 104 -4.62 23.01 12.56
CA ALA A 104 -5.38 23.57 13.68
C ALA A 104 -4.91 23.12 15.08
N VAL A 105 -3.77 22.41 15.18
CA VAL A 105 -3.12 21.95 16.44
C VAL A 105 -3.99 20.98 17.27
N HIS A 106 -4.88 20.24 16.63
CA HIS A 106 -5.73 19.24 17.31
C HIS A 106 -5.16 17.82 17.21
N ILE A 107 -3.97 17.57 17.78
CA ILE A 107 -3.24 16.28 17.66
C ILE A 107 -4.08 15.08 18.14
N THR A 108 -4.81 15.20 19.25
CA THR A 108 -5.67 14.12 19.76
C THR A 108 -6.77 13.78 18.75
N ARG A 109 -7.37 14.80 18.15
CA ARG A 109 -8.42 14.66 17.13
C ARG A 109 -7.84 14.03 15.87
N PHE A 110 -6.67 14.48 15.43
CA PHE A 110 -5.94 13.86 14.32
C PHE A 110 -5.73 12.37 14.53
N ASN A 111 -5.21 11.96 15.70
CA ASN A 111 -4.97 10.55 16.01
C ASN A 111 -6.27 9.72 15.96
N GLN A 112 -7.37 10.26 16.50
CA GLN A 112 -8.66 9.59 16.47
C GLN A 112 -9.20 9.44 15.03
N PHE A 113 -9.22 10.51 14.25
CA PHE A 113 -9.73 10.46 12.87
C PHE A 113 -8.83 9.64 11.95
N SER A 114 -7.50 9.67 12.14
CA SER A 114 -6.56 8.83 11.39
C SER A 114 -6.88 7.33 11.59
N LEU A 115 -7.23 6.93 12.82
CA LEU A 115 -7.66 5.57 13.11
C LEU A 115 -9.01 5.22 12.47
N VAL A 116 -10.00 6.12 12.54
CA VAL A 116 -11.33 5.90 11.97
C VAL A 116 -11.30 5.81 10.45
N TYR A 117 -10.59 6.74 9.80
CA TYR A 117 -10.43 6.75 8.34
C TYR A 117 -9.50 5.63 7.87
N GLY A 118 -8.63 5.14 8.76
CA GLY A 118 -7.57 4.22 8.42
C GLY A 118 -6.64 4.83 7.38
N VAL A 119 -6.28 6.09 7.57
CA VAL A 119 -5.40 6.89 6.71
C VAL A 119 -4.21 7.34 7.53
N LYS A 120 -3.00 7.19 6.99
CA LYS A 120 -1.75 7.55 7.64
C LYS A 120 -0.79 8.17 6.64
N ASP A 121 -0.75 9.50 6.61
CA ASP A 121 0.16 10.27 5.74
C ASP A 121 1.50 10.48 6.44
N THR A 122 2.42 9.53 6.30
CA THR A 122 3.73 9.61 6.97
C THR A 122 4.59 10.75 6.43
N ILE A 123 4.47 11.06 5.14
CA ILE A 123 5.23 12.12 4.46
C ILE A 123 4.87 13.49 5.04
N ASN A 124 3.59 13.86 5.01
CA ASN A 124 3.16 15.15 5.53
C ASN A 124 3.26 15.22 7.05
N THR A 125 2.93 14.14 7.76
CA THR A 125 3.07 14.11 9.23
C THR A 125 4.51 14.41 9.63
N ARG A 126 5.49 13.78 8.96
CA ARG A 126 6.91 14.04 9.20
C ARG A 126 7.27 15.50 8.97
N PHE A 127 6.89 16.06 7.83
CA PHE A 127 7.14 17.46 7.48
C PHE A 127 6.59 18.44 8.53
N ILE A 128 5.36 18.22 8.99
CA ILE A 128 4.73 19.03 10.07
C ILE A 128 5.48 18.85 11.39
N THR A 129 5.76 17.61 11.80
CA THR A 129 6.40 17.36 13.10
C THR A 129 7.83 17.91 13.17
N GLU A 130 8.57 17.88 12.07
CA GLU A 130 9.92 18.44 11.98
C GLU A 130 9.90 19.97 12.01
N SER A 131 8.84 20.63 11.53
CA SER A 131 8.77 22.10 11.53
C SER A 131 8.52 22.68 12.92
N TRP A 132 8.00 21.89 13.85
CA TRP A 132 7.86 22.30 15.25
C TRP A 132 9.20 22.54 15.93
N THR A 133 10.26 21.84 15.49
CA THR A 133 11.60 21.93 16.08
C THR A 133 12.59 22.67 15.18
N ASN A 134 12.36 22.74 13.87
CA ASN A 134 13.24 23.38 12.90
C ASN A 134 12.67 24.73 12.39
N PRO A 135 13.24 25.88 12.81
CA PRO A 135 12.76 27.20 12.43
C PRO A 135 12.78 27.47 10.91
N LEU A 136 13.80 26.96 10.20
CA LEU A 136 13.91 27.12 8.74
C LEU A 136 12.81 26.36 8.01
N LEU A 137 12.42 25.20 8.54
CA LEU A 137 11.34 24.41 7.96
C LEU A 137 9.98 25.06 8.25
N LYS A 138 9.83 25.65 9.43
CA LYS A 138 8.65 26.44 9.81
C LYS A 138 8.45 27.64 8.89
N GLU A 139 9.49 28.43 8.64
CA GLU A 139 9.44 29.57 7.71
C GLU A 139 9.06 29.13 6.28
N LYS A 140 9.64 28.02 5.80
CA LYS A 140 9.26 27.44 4.52
C LYS A 140 7.80 26.99 4.47
N MET A 141 7.29 26.42 5.56
CA MET A 141 5.89 26.03 5.66
C MET A 141 4.96 27.24 5.62
N GLU A 142 5.26 28.29 6.37
CA GLU A 142 4.48 29.52 6.40
C GLU A 142 4.46 30.20 5.02
N ALA A 143 5.63 30.28 4.35
CA ALA A 143 5.72 30.82 3.00
C ALA A 143 4.91 30.00 1.97
N LEU A 144 4.93 28.66 2.09
CA LEU A 144 4.13 27.78 1.25
C LEU A 144 2.63 27.91 1.54
N ASP A 145 2.23 28.06 2.80
CA ASP A 145 0.81 28.23 3.17
C ASP A 145 0.25 29.53 2.58
N GLU A 146 1.04 30.61 2.61
CA GLU A 146 0.64 31.92 2.09
C GLU A 146 0.56 31.96 0.56
N HIS A 147 1.55 31.41 -0.15
CA HIS A 147 1.67 31.60 -1.59
C HIS A 147 1.17 30.39 -2.40
N TYR A 148 1.30 29.18 -1.86
CA TYR A 148 1.07 27.92 -2.55
C TYR A 148 0.48 26.84 -1.61
N PRO A 149 -0.67 27.06 -0.94
CA PRO A 149 -1.17 26.18 0.13
C PRO A 149 -1.39 24.74 -0.36
N VAL A 150 -1.73 24.58 -1.64
CA VAL A 150 -1.91 23.25 -2.25
C VAL A 150 -0.62 22.42 -2.18
N TRP A 151 0.57 23.04 -2.14
CA TRP A 151 1.87 22.36 -2.11
C TRP A 151 2.24 21.80 -0.75
N LEU A 152 1.52 22.18 0.31
CA LEU A 152 1.66 21.56 1.63
C LEU A 152 1.07 20.15 1.68
N TYR A 153 0.16 19.81 0.76
CA TYR A 153 -0.41 18.47 0.67
C TYR A 153 0.56 17.48 0.04
N ASN A 154 0.49 16.23 0.50
CA ASN A 154 1.31 15.14 0.00
C ASN A 154 1.21 15.03 -1.54
N PRO A 155 2.34 15.16 -2.27
CA PRO A 155 2.34 15.22 -3.72
C PRO A 155 1.86 13.92 -4.39
N ILE A 156 1.97 12.77 -3.70
CA ILE A 156 1.47 11.48 -4.23
C ILE A 156 -0.04 11.55 -4.51
N MET A 157 -0.79 12.31 -3.72
CA MET A 157 -2.25 12.46 -3.90
C MET A 157 -2.60 13.15 -5.22
N LYS A 158 -1.66 13.86 -5.84
CA LYS A 158 -1.84 14.60 -7.10
C LYS A 158 -1.36 13.82 -8.32
N LEU A 159 -0.74 12.67 -8.15
CA LEU A 159 -0.28 11.86 -9.27
C LEU A 159 -1.48 11.39 -10.10
N GLU A 160 -1.52 11.83 -11.35
CA GLU A 160 -2.50 11.38 -12.33
C GLU A 160 -2.26 9.91 -12.69
N GLY A 161 -3.35 9.16 -12.85
CA GLY A 161 -3.29 7.72 -13.13
C GLY A 161 -2.88 6.83 -11.94
N PHE A 162 -2.48 7.40 -10.80
CA PHE A 162 -2.18 6.63 -9.59
C PHE A 162 -3.43 6.38 -8.75
N ASN A 163 -3.71 5.10 -8.45
CA ASN A 163 -4.77 4.70 -7.53
C ASN A 163 -4.23 3.71 -6.50
N GLY A 164 -3.99 4.21 -5.28
CA GLY A 164 -3.43 3.45 -4.17
C GLY A 164 -4.34 2.36 -3.59
N VAL A 165 -5.57 2.20 -4.09
CA VAL A 165 -6.51 1.14 -3.67
C VAL A 165 -6.51 -0.05 -4.63
N LEU A 166 -6.06 0.14 -5.87
CA LEU A 166 -6.03 -0.92 -6.88
C LEU A 166 -4.81 -1.83 -6.71
N ASP A 167 -4.94 -3.09 -7.12
CA ASP A 167 -3.81 -4.02 -7.10
C ASP A 167 -2.67 -3.58 -7.99
N THR A 168 -1.45 -3.83 -7.50
CA THR A 168 -0.27 -3.81 -8.35
C THR A 168 0.17 -5.24 -8.64
N PRO A 169 0.70 -5.54 -9.83
CA PRO A 169 1.21 -6.87 -10.16
C PRO A 169 2.26 -7.38 -9.16
N VAL A 170 2.99 -6.44 -8.53
CA VAL A 170 4.05 -6.74 -7.56
C VAL A 170 3.49 -7.29 -6.24
N GLU A 171 2.25 -6.98 -5.87
CA GLU A 171 1.64 -7.53 -4.66
C GLU A 171 1.37 -9.02 -4.77
N LEU A 172 0.98 -9.52 -5.95
CA LEU A 172 0.81 -10.95 -6.15
C LEU A 172 2.13 -11.68 -5.90
N LEU A 173 3.25 -11.11 -6.36
CA LEU A 173 4.59 -11.64 -6.12
C LEU A 173 4.91 -11.67 -4.62
N HIS A 174 4.65 -10.58 -3.89
CA HIS A 174 4.93 -10.48 -2.46
C HIS A 174 4.01 -11.38 -1.62
N VAL A 175 2.74 -11.51 -1.98
CA VAL A 175 1.77 -12.35 -1.26
C VAL A 175 2.06 -13.83 -1.47
N VAL A 176 2.28 -14.26 -2.71
CA VAL A 176 2.50 -15.67 -3.04
C VAL A 176 3.92 -16.10 -2.69
N LEU A 177 4.95 -15.47 -3.25
CA LEU A 177 6.33 -15.92 -3.06
C LEU A 177 6.86 -15.59 -1.66
N LEU A 178 6.69 -14.35 -1.22
CA LEU A 178 7.24 -13.90 0.07
C LEU A 178 6.31 -14.12 1.25
N GLY A 179 5.02 -14.35 1.00
CA GLY A 179 4.05 -14.78 2.01
C GLY A 179 3.96 -16.30 2.04
N PHE A 180 3.05 -16.86 1.25
CA PHE A 180 2.67 -18.27 1.35
C PHE A 180 3.87 -19.22 1.15
N VAL A 181 4.59 -19.12 0.04
CA VAL A 181 5.70 -20.04 -0.29
C VAL A 181 6.82 -19.91 0.73
N LYS A 182 7.22 -18.69 1.11
CA LYS A 182 8.24 -18.45 2.13
C LYS A 182 7.88 -19.08 3.47
N TYR A 183 6.66 -18.87 3.96
CA TYR A 183 6.26 -19.37 5.28
C TYR A 183 5.95 -20.86 5.25
N LEU A 184 5.45 -21.42 4.15
CA LEU A 184 5.34 -22.87 3.94
C LEU A 184 6.74 -23.52 3.97
N ALA A 185 7.69 -22.98 3.20
CA ALA A 185 9.06 -23.48 3.17
C ALA A 185 9.74 -23.36 4.54
N ARG A 186 9.60 -22.22 5.21
CA ARG A 186 10.17 -22.00 6.55
C ARG A 186 9.48 -22.84 7.62
N GLY A 187 8.17 -23.00 7.55
CA GLY A 187 7.36 -23.65 8.59
C GLY A 187 7.41 -25.16 8.53
N ASP A 188 7.34 -25.70 7.32
CA ASP A 188 7.13 -27.13 7.09
C ASP A 188 8.37 -27.78 6.49
N ILE A 189 8.95 -27.20 5.43
CA ILE A 189 10.12 -27.80 4.74
C ILE A 189 11.38 -27.73 5.62
N SER A 190 11.62 -26.62 6.32
CA SER A 190 12.82 -26.46 7.16
C SER A 190 12.89 -27.45 8.33
N LYS A 191 11.74 -27.96 8.77
CA LYS A 191 11.62 -28.91 9.90
C LYS A 191 11.69 -30.37 9.46
N LEU A 192 11.73 -30.65 8.15
CA LEU A 192 11.83 -32.02 7.65
C LEU A 192 13.18 -32.63 8.00
N SER A 193 13.17 -33.92 8.35
CA SER A 193 14.40 -34.73 8.41
C SER A 193 15.02 -34.87 7.03
N ASP A 194 16.31 -35.21 6.98
CA ASP A 194 17.01 -35.34 5.70
C ASP A 194 16.40 -36.43 4.81
N THR A 195 15.92 -37.54 5.39
CA THR A 195 15.16 -38.56 4.66
C THR A 195 13.89 -38.00 4.01
N ASN A 196 13.12 -37.19 4.75
CA ASN A 196 11.90 -36.59 4.22
C ASN A 196 12.18 -35.52 3.17
N LYS A 197 13.30 -34.79 3.27
CA LYS A 197 13.75 -33.87 2.22
C LYS A 197 14.08 -34.63 0.93
N SER A 198 14.80 -35.76 1.00
CA SER A 198 15.10 -36.60 -0.16
C SER A 198 13.84 -37.11 -0.86
N ILE A 199 12.84 -37.53 -0.08
CA ILE A 199 11.53 -37.94 -0.62
C ILE A 199 10.80 -36.77 -1.29
N LEU A 200 10.83 -35.59 -0.67
CA LEU A 200 10.21 -34.39 -1.23
C LEU A 200 10.87 -34.00 -2.56
N ILE A 201 12.20 -34.03 -2.65
CA ILE A 201 12.94 -33.78 -3.89
C ILE A 201 12.52 -34.76 -4.97
N ALA A 202 12.55 -36.07 -4.69
CA ALA A 202 12.15 -37.09 -5.65
C ALA A 202 10.70 -36.92 -6.14
N ARG A 203 9.78 -36.50 -5.25
CA ARG A 203 8.38 -36.20 -5.62
C ARG A 203 8.25 -34.95 -6.50
N LEU A 204 9.03 -33.92 -6.22
CA LEU A 204 9.05 -32.69 -7.03
C LEU A 204 9.64 -32.96 -8.42
N GLU A 205 10.69 -33.78 -8.51
CA GLU A 205 11.29 -34.19 -9.78
C GLU A 205 10.36 -35.09 -10.61
N ALA A 206 9.58 -35.94 -9.94
CA ALA A 206 8.57 -36.78 -10.57
C ALA A 206 7.25 -36.04 -10.90
N PHE A 207 7.12 -34.76 -10.55
CA PHE A 207 5.91 -33.99 -10.79
C PHE A 207 5.73 -33.71 -12.28
N ASP A 208 4.69 -34.31 -12.87
CA ASP A 208 4.38 -34.11 -14.27
C ASP A 208 3.68 -32.76 -14.51
N SER A 209 4.35 -31.90 -15.25
CA SER A 209 3.84 -30.57 -15.64
C SER A 209 3.19 -30.55 -17.02
N SER A 210 3.10 -31.69 -17.72
CA SER A 210 2.61 -31.77 -19.10
C SER A 210 1.20 -31.20 -19.32
N ASN A 211 0.33 -31.29 -18.31
CA ASN A 211 -1.06 -30.79 -18.35
C ASN A 211 -1.25 -29.40 -17.74
N LEU A 212 -0.21 -28.83 -17.15
CA LEU A 212 -0.20 -27.42 -16.74
C LEU A 212 0.18 -26.64 -17.99
N ASN A 213 -0.76 -25.91 -18.61
CA ASN A 213 -0.55 -25.04 -19.78
C ASN A 213 0.46 -23.88 -19.52
N VAL A 214 1.67 -24.19 -19.08
CA VAL A 214 2.77 -23.28 -18.74
C VAL A 214 4.05 -23.81 -19.37
N GLY A 215 4.84 -22.90 -19.95
CA GLY A 215 6.11 -23.26 -20.57
C GLY A 215 7.10 -23.85 -19.56
N SER A 216 8.01 -24.71 -20.03
CA SER A 216 9.03 -25.40 -19.23
C SER A 216 9.79 -24.44 -18.29
N MET A 217 9.61 -24.59 -16.98
CA MET A 217 10.26 -23.79 -15.92
C MET A 217 11.70 -24.24 -15.60
N LYS A 218 12.46 -24.73 -16.59
CA LYS A 218 13.86 -25.10 -16.36
C LYS A 218 14.73 -23.83 -16.37
N PRO A 219 15.48 -23.53 -15.30
CA PRO A 219 16.51 -22.51 -15.36
C PRO A 219 17.58 -22.95 -16.38
N ARG A 220 18.12 -22.00 -17.14
CA ARG A 220 19.36 -22.20 -17.90
C ARG A 220 20.55 -22.23 -16.96
#